data_AF-A0AAV4D643-F1
#
_entry.id   AF-A0AAV4D643-F1
#
_cell.length_a   1.000
_cell.length_b   1.000
_cell.length_c   1.000
_cell.angle_alpha   90.00
_cell.angle_beta   90.00
_cell.angle_gamma   90.00
#
_symmetry.space_group_name_H-M   'P 1'
#
loop_
_entity.id
_entity.type
_entity.pdbx_description
1 polymer ?
#
loop_
_entity_poly.entity_id
_entity_poly.type
_entity_poly.pdbx_seq_one_letter_code
_entity_poly.pdbx_strand_id
1 'polypeptide(L)' 'MWFLRRMLRISWTAKKTNDTVLEEAHTTRLLISKIRKRQATFFGHVMRREKLENLVTTGMLEGKRSRGKQREKLI' A
#
# COMPACT_ATOMS: atom_id res chain seq x y z
N MET A 1 -3.10 14.17 -14.76
CA MET A 1 -4.16 15.20 -14.71
C MET A 1 -4.03 16.25 -15.80
N TRP A 2 -2.82 16.69 -16.15
CA TRP A 2 -2.60 17.67 -17.22
C TRP A 2 -3.23 17.28 -18.56
N PHE A 3 -3.02 16.04 -19.04
CA PHE A 3 -3.62 15.55 -20.29
C PHE A 3 -5.15 15.65 -20.29
N LEU A 4 -5.83 15.13 -19.25
CA LEU A 4 -7.29 15.19 -19.12
C LEU A 4 -7.80 16.63 -19.04
N ARG A 5 -7.15 17.50 -18.26
CA ARG A 5 -7.52 18.92 -18.17
C ARG A 5 -7.38 19.64 -19.51
N ARG A 6 -6.36 19.29 -20.31
CA ARG A 6 -6.17 19.84 -21.65
C ARG A 6 -7.24 19.35 -22.62
N MET A 7 -7.55 18.05 -22.60
CA MET A 7 -8.59 17.44 -23.44
C MET A 7 -9.97 18.02 -23.16
N LEU A 8 -10.31 18.19 -21.88
CA LEU A 8 -11.58 18.78 -21.42
C LEU A 8 -11.60 20.31 -21.42
N ARG A 9 -10.52 20.97 -21.88
CA ARG A 9 -10.37 22.44 -21.91
C ARG A 9 -10.64 23.12 -20.55
N ILE A 10 -10.26 22.47 -19.46
CA ILE A 10 -10.48 22.96 -18.10
C ILE A 10 -9.47 24.07 -17.79
N SER A 11 -9.98 25.28 -17.56
CA SER A 11 -9.17 26.41 -17.10
C SER A 11 -8.52 26.12 -15.74
N TRP A 12 -7.29 26.58 -15.55
CA TRP A 12 -6.60 26.50 -14.27
C TRP A 12 -7.28 27.35 -13.18
N THR A 13 -8.01 28.40 -13.57
CA THR A 13 -8.80 29.27 -12.68
C THR A 13 -10.05 28.57 -12.17
N ALA A 14 -10.53 27.53 -12.85
CA ALA A 14 -11.71 26.77 -12.43
C ALA A 14 -11.48 26.00 -11.12
N LYS A 15 -10.23 25.83 -10.68
CA LYS A 15 -9.83 25.16 -9.42
C LYS A 15 -10.53 23.81 -9.17
N LYS A 16 -10.96 23.11 -10.24
CA LYS A 16 -11.62 21.80 -10.16
C LYS A 16 -10.69 20.76 -9.53
N THR A 17 -11.21 19.99 -8.59
CA THR A 17 -10.51 18.88 -7.93
C THR A 17 -10.15 17.78 -8.93
N ASN A 18 -9.14 16.96 -8.63
CA ASN A 18 -8.73 15.90 -9.55
C ASN A 18 -9.78 14.79 -9.70
N ASP A 19 -10.67 14.63 -8.72
CA ASP A 19 -11.75 13.63 -8.76
C ASP A 19 -12.84 14.05 -9.74
N THR A 20 -13.28 15.31 -9.70
CA THR A 20 -14.28 15.85 -10.65
C THR A 20 -13.77 15.81 -12.10
N VAL A 21 -12.48 16.07 -12.32
CA VAL A 21 -11.86 15.93 -13.65
C VAL A 21 -11.87 14.48 -14.16
N LEU A 22 -11.71 13.50 -13.27
CA LEU A 22 -11.76 12.08 -13.65
C LEU A 22 -13.18 11.63 -13.98
N GLU A 23 -14.16 12.12 -13.21
CA GLU A 23 -15.58 11.84 -13.42
C GLU A 23 -16.07 12.41 -14.76
N GLU A 24 -15.75 13.68 -15.07
CA GLU A 24 -16.05 14.30 -16.37
C GLU A 24 -15.36 13.60 -17.55
N ALA A 25 -14.16 13.07 -17.33
CA ALA A 25 -13.44 12.30 -18.35
C ALA A 25 -13.93 10.85 -18.45
N HIS A 26 -14.92 10.44 -17.64
CA HIS A 26 -15.38 9.05 -17.50
C HIS A 26 -14.22 8.05 -17.33
N THR A 27 -13.15 8.47 -16.65
CA THR A 27 -11.90 7.73 -16.55
C THR A 27 -11.61 7.40 -15.09
N THR A 28 -11.17 6.17 -14.83
CA THR A 28 -10.78 5.73 -13.48
C THR A 28 -9.25 5.80 -13.27
N ARG A 29 -8.80 5.79 -12.01
CA ARG A 29 -7.36 5.82 -11.68
C ARG A 29 -6.67 4.47 -11.96
N LEU A 30 -6.44 4.18 -13.24
CA LEU A 30 -5.82 2.92 -13.70
C LEU A 30 -4.45 2.64 -13.06
N LEU A 31 -3.62 3.65 -12.85
CA LEU A 31 -2.28 3.46 -12.27
C LEU A 31 -2.35 2.97 -10.82
N ILE A 32 -3.18 3.61 -9.97
CA ILE A 32 -3.34 3.20 -8.57
C ILE A 32 -3.94 1.80 -8.50
N SER A 33 -4.94 1.50 -9.32
CA SER A 33 -5.52 0.15 -9.39
C SER A 33 -4.49 -0.90 -9.82
N LYS A 34 -3.63 -0.59 -10.80
CA LYS A 34 -2.51 -1.47 -11.21
C LYS A 34 -1.50 -1.69 -10.10
N ILE A 35 -1.11 -0.64 -9.38
CA ILE A 35 -0.17 -0.74 -8.24
C ILE A 35 -0.77 -1.60 -7.14
N ARG A 36 -2.03 -1.32 -6.74
CA ARG A 36 -2.73 -2.11 -5.72
C ARG A 36 -2.87 -3.58 -6.11
N LYS A 37 -3.20 -3.86 -7.38
CA LYS A 37 -3.25 -5.24 -7.89
C LYS A 37 -1.90 -5.93 -7.76
N ARG A 38 -0.80 -5.28 -8.16
CA ARG A 38 0.56 -5.82 -8.03
C ARG A 38 0.94 -6.07 -6.56
N GLN A 39 0.62 -5.13 -5.67
CA GLN A 39 0.84 -5.29 -4.23
C GLN A 39 0.07 -6.51 -3.70
N ALA A 40 -1.22 -6.65 -4.03
CA ALA A 40 -2.02 -7.79 -3.61
C ALA A 40 -1.49 -9.12 -4.16
N THR A 41 -1.05 -9.16 -5.42
CA THR A 41 -0.42 -10.35 -6.00
C THR A 41 0.88 -10.72 -5.27
N PHE A 42 1.71 -9.72 -4.94
CA PHE A 42 2.93 -9.93 -4.17
C PHE A 42 2.62 -10.46 -2.76
N PHE A 43 1.68 -9.85 -2.04
CA PHE A 43 1.22 -10.34 -0.74
C PHE A 43 0.71 -11.77 -0.83
N GLY A 44 -0.09 -12.10 -1.85
CA GLY A 44 -0.54 -13.47 -2.08
C GLY A 44 0.61 -14.44 -2.36
N HIS A 45 1.69 -14.01 -3.01
CA HIS A 45 2.88 -14.84 -3.20
C HIS A 45 3.61 -15.09 -1.88
N VAL A 46 3.80 -14.03 -1.08
CA VAL A 46 4.42 -14.11 0.26
C VAL A 46 3.61 -15.04 1.17
N MET A 47 2.27 -14.87 1.23
CA MET A 47 1.39 -15.72 2.04
C MET A 47 1.46 -17.21 1.65
N ARG A 48 1.66 -17.54 0.37
CA ARG A 48 1.75 -18.94 -0.10
C ARG A 48 3.11 -19.58 0.14
N ARG A 49 4.19 -18.80 0.06
CA ARG A 49 5.57 -19.32 0.16
C ARG A 49 6.10 -19.27 1.59
N GLU A 50 5.76 -18.23 2.33
CA GLU A 50 6.20 -18.04 3.71
C GLU A 50 5.07 -18.43 4.67
N LYS A 51 5.40 -19.04 5.82
CA LYS A 51 4.45 -19.33 6.89
C LYS A 51 4.00 -18.07 7.65
N LEU A 52 3.74 -16.97 6.93
CA LEU A 52 3.39 -15.70 7.54
C LEU A 52 2.09 -15.82 8.35
N GLU A 53 1.16 -16.69 7.95
CA GLU A 53 -0.05 -16.99 8.71
C GLU A 53 0.26 -17.48 10.14
N ASN A 54 1.23 -18.40 10.27
CA ASN A 54 1.69 -18.86 11.58
C ASN A 54 2.41 -17.74 12.34
N LEU A 55 3.23 -16.94 11.65
CA LEU A 55 3.98 -15.84 12.24
C LEU A 55 3.04 -14.75 12.79
N VAL A 56 1.99 -14.41 12.05
CA VAL A 56 0.95 -13.45 12.45
C VAL A 56 0.10 -14.00 13.60
N THR A 57 -0.27 -15.29 13.55
CA THR A 57 -1.12 -15.92 14.58
C THR A 57 -0.38 -16.14 15.90
N THR A 58 0.89 -16.56 15.84
CA THR A 58 1.66 -16.91 17.04
C THR A 58 2.54 -15.77 17.53
N GLY A 59 2.83 -14.76 16.70
CA GLY A 59 3.84 -13.73 16.97
C GLY A 59 5.26 -14.30 17.11
N MET A 60 5.48 -15.54 16.72
CA MET A 60 6.76 -16.24 16.84
C MET A 60 7.38 -16.36 15.45
N LEU A 61 8.48 -15.62 15.23
CA LEU A 61 9.37 -15.93 14.11
C LEU A 61 10.05 -17.28 14.37
N GLU A 62 10.18 -18.12 13.34
CA GLU A 62 11.09 -19.27 13.39
C GLU A 62 12.52 -18.73 13.63
N GLY A 63 13.06 -18.98 14.82
CA GLY A 63 14.37 -18.48 15.23
C GLY A 63 14.59 -18.49 16.73
N LYS A 64 15.84 -18.59 17.18
CA LYS A 64 16.20 -18.55 18.60
C LYS A 64 16.16 -17.10 19.07
N ARG A 65 15.27 -16.75 20.01
CA ARG A 65 15.29 -15.43 20.65
C ARG A 65 16.64 -15.23 21.35
N SER A 66 17.25 -14.06 21.15
CA SER A 66 18.46 -13.68 21.87
C SER A 66 18.17 -13.62 23.37
N ARG A 67 19.14 -14.05 24.18
CA ARG A 67 19.02 -14.03 25.64
C ARG A 67 18.89 -12.56 26.08
N GLY A 68 17.82 -12.24 26.81
CA GLY A 68 17.59 -10.88 27.31
C GLY A 68 18.72 -10.42 28.23
N LYS A 69 18.94 -9.11 28.33
CA LYS A 69 19.93 -8.53 29.24
C LYS A 69 19.58 -8.93 30.69
N GLN A 70 20.55 -9.45 31.43
CA GLN A 70 20.34 -9.80 32.83
C GLN A 70 19.97 -8.54 33.62
N ARG A 71 18.90 -8.60 34.41
CA ARG A 71 18.53 -7.50 35.32
C ARG A 71 19.69 -7.27 36.28
N GLU A 72 20.18 -6.02 36.33
CA GLU A 72 21.05 -5.60 37.43
C GLU A 72 20.26 -5.71 38.73
N LYS A 73 20.76 -6.53 39.64
CA LYS A 73 20.31 -6.51 41.03
C LYS A 73 21.05 -5.35 41.68
N LEU A 74 20.33 -4.26 41.99
CA LEU A 74 20.81 -3.30 42.97
C LEU A 74 20.89 -4.05 44.30
N ILE A 75 22.12 -4.19 44.81
CA ILE A 75 22.40 -4.70 46.17
C ILE A 75 22.05 -3.58 47.15
#